data_AF-A0A941ASU6-F1
#
_entry.id   AF-A0A941ASU6-F1
#
_cell.length_a   1.000
_cell.length_b   1.000
_cell.length_c   1.000
_cell.angle_alpha   90.00
_cell.angle_beta   90.00
_cell.angle_gamma   90.00
#
_symmetry.space_group_name_H-M   'P 1'
#
loop_
_entity.id
_entity.type
_entity.pdbx_description
1 polymer ?
#
loop_
_entity_poly.entity_id
_entity_poly.type
_entity_poly.pdbx_seq_one_letter_code
_entity_poly.pdbx_strand_id
1 'polypeptide(L)'
;MSAWYYADRNRNRQGPVESAALARLFREGRLQLDSLVWREGLANWQPLGDFAAELGLLEDAPVAHAPEESGTLSLEPMETARPGGNSAADFGRAVFASRESVAAASPYAAPAATLTNRDSMASAGGRVVYAGFWKRYAASFIDGMIGFAITMVSVIATMGVAGGLGAFSGNVSPGAGAIGSMLLGFYAIPILFQAAYFTWMQASVRQATLGKMAVGIKVARSDGQPIMLGRSLGRWAAYFFINMASCGVGTLVSAIMVGTSERKQGLHDLACDTLVVDKWAFTAHPERQNDEVGSVTIVMIGLSLLFVFGYLALIIFSATMGGR
;
A
#
# COMPACT_ATOMS: atom_id res chain seq x y z
N MET A 1 5.43 -47.13 16.28
CA MET A 1 5.86 -46.11 15.31
C MET A 1 4.63 -45.27 14.98
N SER A 2 4.61 -44.00 15.38
CA SER A 2 3.47 -43.11 15.13
C SER A 2 3.47 -42.70 13.65
N ALA A 3 2.36 -42.97 12.95
CA ALA A 3 2.16 -42.54 11.57
C ALA A 3 1.83 -41.04 11.56
N TRP A 4 2.66 -40.26 10.90
CA TRP A 4 2.47 -38.82 10.77
C TRP A 4 1.97 -38.45 9.38
N TYR A 5 1.24 -37.34 9.32
CA TYR A 5 0.77 -36.72 8.09
C TYR A 5 1.21 -35.26 8.09
N TYR A 6 1.53 -34.71 6.92
CA TYR A 6 1.90 -33.30 6.77
C TYR A 6 1.13 -32.68 5.60
N ALA A 7 0.89 -31.37 5.67
CA ALA A 7 0.37 -30.61 4.54
C ALA A 7 1.54 -30.05 3.71
N ASP A 8 1.56 -30.33 2.41
CA ASP A 8 2.54 -29.73 1.51
C ASP A 8 2.23 -28.24 1.23
N ARG A 9 3.08 -27.56 0.45
CA ARG A 9 2.89 -26.15 0.06
C ARG A 9 1.57 -25.89 -0.68
N ASN A 10 0.97 -26.91 -1.28
CA ASN A 10 -0.31 -26.85 -1.97
C ASN A 10 -1.50 -27.21 -1.05
N ARG A 11 -1.27 -27.34 0.26
CA ARG A 11 -2.23 -27.78 1.28
C ARG A 11 -2.80 -29.18 1.05
N ASN A 12 -2.11 -30.02 0.30
CA ASN A 12 -2.49 -31.41 0.15
C ASN A 12 -1.94 -32.23 1.31
N ARG A 13 -2.78 -33.12 1.86
CA ARG A 13 -2.40 -34.05 2.91
C ARG A 13 -1.51 -35.15 2.32
N GLN A 14 -0.29 -35.24 2.81
CA GLN A 14 0.68 -36.27 2.48
C GLN A 14 0.92 -37.16 3.71
N GLY A 15 0.98 -38.47 3.52
CA GLY A 15 1.22 -39.45 4.57
C GLY A 15 0.53 -40.79 4.31
N PRO A 16 0.77 -41.82 5.16
CA PRO A 16 1.53 -41.77 6.41
C PRO A 16 3.06 -41.78 6.20
N VAL A 17 3.79 -40.95 6.95
CA VAL A 17 5.25 -40.90 6.99
C VAL A 17 5.76 -41.13 8.41
N GLU A 18 6.97 -41.68 8.54
CA GLU A 18 7.64 -41.85 9.83
C GLU A 18 8.26 -40.54 10.33
N SER A 19 8.46 -40.42 11.64
CA SER A 19 9.10 -39.25 12.27
C SER A 19 10.47 -38.93 11.69
N ALA A 20 11.29 -39.94 11.40
CA ALA A 20 12.60 -39.78 10.78
C ALA A 20 12.52 -39.22 9.33
N ALA A 21 11.46 -39.55 8.59
CA ALA A 21 11.22 -39.01 7.26
C ALA A 21 10.79 -37.54 7.31
N LEU A 22 9.99 -37.16 8.31
CA LEU A 22 9.63 -35.76 8.61
C LEU A 22 10.86 -34.90 8.92
N ALA A 23 11.76 -35.41 9.78
CA ALA A 23 13.01 -34.73 10.10
C ALA A 23 13.94 -34.56 8.88
N ARG A 24 13.91 -35.52 7.95
CA ARG A 24 14.63 -35.41 6.68
C ARG A 24 14.03 -34.35 5.76
N LEU A 25 12.70 -34.33 5.59
CA LEU A 25 12.01 -33.33 4.78
C LEU A 25 12.20 -31.91 5.30
N PHE A 26 12.32 -31.73 6.61
CA PHE A 26 12.69 -30.46 7.24
C PHE A 26 14.14 -30.07 6.91
N ARG A 27 15.11 -30.97 7.09
CA ARG A 27 16.52 -30.72 6.75
C ARG A 27 16.75 -30.43 5.26
N GLU A 28 15.93 -31.02 4.39
CA GLU A 28 15.92 -30.76 2.94
C GLU A 28 15.24 -29.42 2.57
N GLY A 29 14.69 -28.67 3.53
CA GLY A 29 14.00 -27.39 3.30
C GLY A 29 12.63 -27.52 2.61
N ARG A 30 12.09 -28.73 2.53
CA ARG A 30 10.77 -29.01 1.94
C ARG A 30 9.63 -28.69 2.91
N LEU A 31 9.90 -28.79 4.21
CA LEU A 31 9.00 -28.40 5.29
C LEU A 31 9.62 -27.25 6.10
N GLN A 32 8.77 -26.35 6.56
CA GLN A 32 9.12 -25.22 7.42
C GLN A 32 8.50 -25.44 8.80
N LEU A 33 8.93 -24.67 9.82
CA LEU A 33 8.40 -24.80 11.19
C LEU A 33 6.91 -24.47 11.29
N ASP A 34 6.36 -23.71 10.34
CA ASP A 34 4.93 -23.38 10.23
C ASP A 34 4.11 -24.44 9.45
N SER A 35 4.77 -25.47 8.90
CA SER A 35 4.09 -26.50 8.12
C SER A 35 3.22 -27.36 9.01
N LEU A 36 1.96 -27.56 8.63
CA LEU A 36 0.99 -28.28 9.44
C LEU A 36 1.25 -29.79 9.41
N VAL A 37 1.34 -30.39 10.58
CA VAL A 37 1.46 -31.82 10.80
C VAL A 37 0.32 -32.36 11.67
N TRP A 38 0.00 -33.63 11.49
CA TRP A 38 -1.01 -34.34 12.25
C TRP A 38 -0.59 -35.78 12.49
N ARG A 39 -1.00 -36.34 13.63
CA ARG A 39 -0.85 -37.76 13.98
C ARG A 39 -2.11 -38.25 14.66
N GLU A 40 -2.27 -39.56 14.65
CA GLU A 40 -3.35 -40.23 15.36
C GLU A 40 -3.30 -39.87 16.86
N GLY A 41 -4.40 -39.32 17.38
CA GLY A 41 -4.50 -38.80 18.75
C GLY A 41 -4.49 -37.26 18.87
N LEU A 42 -4.18 -36.52 17.80
CA LEU A 42 -4.33 -35.05 17.80
C LEU A 42 -5.74 -34.65 17.36
N ALA A 43 -6.35 -33.70 18.09
CA ALA A 43 -7.68 -33.18 17.75
C ALA A 43 -7.68 -32.36 16.45
N ASN A 44 -6.60 -31.63 16.16
CA ASN A 44 -6.46 -30.75 15.00
C ASN A 44 -5.03 -30.81 14.43
N TRP A 45 -4.85 -30.34 13.19
CA TRP A 45 -3.55 -30.09 12.59
C TRP A 45 -2.78 -29.02 13.37
N GLN A 46 -1.50 -29.26 13.65
CA GLN A 46 -0.67 -28.37 14.45
C GLN A 46 0.64 -28.06 13.71
N PRO A 47 1.26 -26.87 13.92
CA PRO A 47 2.54 -26.53 13.33
C PRO A 47 3.66 -27.52 13.68
N LEU A 48 4.56 -27.81 12.73
CA LEU A 48 5.72 -28.68 12.93
C LEU A 48 6.64 -28.17 14.05
N GLY A 49 6.71 -26.85 14.24
CA GLY A 49 7.52 -26.21 15.28
C GLY A 49 7.15 -26.65 16.70
N ASP A 50 5.88 -26.94 16.96
CA ASP A 50 5.42 -27.40 18.29
C ASP A 50 5.98 -28.80 18.63
N PHE A 51 6.38 -29.56 17.61
CA PHE A 51 6.97 -30.90 17.73
C PHE A 51 8.46 -30.93 17.40
N ALA A 52 9.13 -29.79 17.28
CA ALA A 52 10.54 -29.73 16.86
C ALA A 52 11.49 -30.46 17.83
N ALA A 53 11.23 -30.39 19.14
CA ALA A 53 11.97 -31.12 20.15
C ALA A 53 11.64 -32.63 20.13
N GLU A 54 10.38 -33.01 19.88
CA GLU A 54 9.95 -34.42 19.83
C GLU A 54 10.50 -35.14 18.58
N LEU A 55 10.60 -34.42 17.47
CA LEU A 55 11.09 -34.94 16.18
C LEU A 55 12.61 -34.81 16.00
N GLY A 56 13.34 -34.34 17.02
CA GLY A 56 14.80 -34.19 16.99
C GLY A 56 15.28 -33.20 15.93
N LEU A 57 14.50 -32.15 15.61
CA LEU A 57 14.82 -31.19 14.55
C LEU A 57 15.91 -30.18 14.95
N LEU A 58 16.28 -30.12 16.24
CA LEU A 58 17.20 -29.12 16.82
C LEU A 58 18.47 -29.71 17.45
N GLU A 59 18.69 -31.02 17.39
CA GLU A 59 19.92 -31.64 17.89
C GLU A 59 20.99 -31.74 16.79
N ASP A 60 21.84 -30.72 16.73
CA ASP A 60 23.21 -30.78 16.21
C ASP A 60 24.05 -29.71 16.93
N ALA A 61 24.37 -29.97 18.19
CA ALA A 61 25.43 -29.29 18.93
C ALA A 61 26.41 -30.37 19.40
N PRO A 62 27.62 -30.47 18.83
CA PRO A 62 28.60 -31.44 19.29
C PRO A 62 29.06 -31.07 20.70
N VAL A 63 28.85 -32.01 21.62
CA VAL A 63 29.27 -31.98 23.01
C VAL A 63 30.80 -31.90 23.08
N ALA A 64 31.34 -30.78 23.55
CA ALA A 64 32.76 -30.63 23.83
C ALA A 64 33.11 -31.37 25.13
N HIS A 65 33.90 -32.45 25.01
CA HIS A 65 34.57 -33.10 26.13
C HIS A 65 35.72 -32.21 26.64
N ALA A 66 35.80 -32.00 27.96
CA ALA A 66 37.04 -31.73 28.67
C ALA A 66 37.87 -33.03 28.79
N PRO A 67 39.22 -32.98 28.84
CA PRO A 67 39.88 -32.91 30.15
C PRO A 67 41.23 -32.15 30.23
N GLU A 68 41.52 -31.70 31.45
CA GLU A 68 42.80 -31.71 32.22
C GLU A 68 44.06 -30.89 31.80
N GLU A 69 44.35 -29.91 32.67
CA GLU A 69 45.59 -29.57 33.40
C GLU A 69 47.02 -29.57 32.77
N SER A 70 47.69 -28.44 33.04
CA SER A 70 49.11 -28.25 33.41
C SER A 70 50.21 -28.35 32.33
N GLY A 71 50.87 -27.22 32.06
CA GLY A 71 52.14 -27.17 31.32
C GLY A 71 52.65 -25.76 31.06
N THR A 72 53.40 -25.22 32.02
CA THR A 72 54.14 -23.96 31.93
C THR A 72 55.32 -24.05 30.95
N LEU A 73 55.70 -22.90 30.38
CA LEU A 73 57.05 -22.43 30.01
C LEU A 73 57.42 -22.23 28.51
N SER A 74 57.87 -20.98 28.29
CA SER A 74 58.98 -20.56 27.43
C SER A 74 58.68 -20.06 26.02
N LEU A 75 58.72 -18.73 25.90
CA LEU A 75 59.01 -18.00 24.66
C LEU A 75 60.52 -18.08 24.41
N GLU A 76 60.93 -18.66 23.29
CA GLU A 76 62.22 -18.34 22.66
C GLU A 76 62.02 -18.02 21.17
N PRO A 77 62.93 -17.21 20.58
CA PRO A 77 62.66 -16.45 19.37
C PRO A 77 63.14 -17.13 18.09
N MET A 78 62.31 -16.99 17.05
CA MET A 78 62.64 -16.77 15.65
C MET A 78 63.94 -17.40 15.12
N GLU A 79 63.82 -18.57 14.49
CA GLU A 79 64.82 -19.07 13.55
C GLU A 79 64.25 -19.13 12.13
N THR A 80 65.00 -18.50 11.23
CA THR A 80 64.72 -18.29 9.82
C THR A 80 64.97 -19.53 8.99
N ALA A 81 63.97 -20.01 8.23
CA ALA A 81 64.21 -20.73 6.97
C ALA A 81 62.95 -20.74 6.05
N ARG A 82 63.05 -20.02 4.94
CA ARG A 82 62.26 -20.24 3.69
C ARG A 82 62.99 -21.30 2.84
N PRO A 83 62.46 -21.76 1.68
CA PRO A 83 61.07 -21.86 1.23
C PRO A 83 60.75 -23.25 0.59
N GLY A 84 59.47 -23.59 0.41
CA GLY A 84 59.11 -24.79 -0.36
C GLY A 84 57.64 -24.83 -0.76
N GLY A 85 57.31 -24.10 -1.82
CA GLY A 85 56.19 -24.34 -2.76
C GLY A 85 54.80 -24.50 -2.17
N ASN A 86 53.96 -23.46 -2.29
CA ASN A 86 52.54 -23.63 -2.59
C ASN A 86 52.03 -22.42 -3.39
N SER A 87 51.23 -22.74 -4.40
CA SER A 87 50.80 -21.94 -5.53
C SER A 87 50.11 -20.62 -5.16
N ALA A 88 50.35 -19.59 -5.97
CA ALA A 88 49.74 -18.26 -5.89
C ALA A 88 48.20 -18.24 -6.07
N ALA A 89 47.57 -19.39 -6.32
CA ALA A 89 46.12 -19.52 -6.49
C ALA A 89 45.33 -19.54 -5.16
N ASP A 90 45.93 -19.94 -4.04
CA ASP A 90 45.20 -20.05 -2.76
C ASP A 90 45.11 -18.74 -1.98
N PHE A 91 46.02 -17.80 -2.21
CA PHE A 91 46.05 -16.53 -1.47
C PHE A 91 44.90 -15.59 -1.86
N GLY A 92 44.35 -15.75 -3.07
CA GLY A 92 43.25 -14.92 -3.57
C GLY A 92 41.94 -15.17 -2.83
N ARG A 93 41.59 -16.43 -2.52
CA ARG A 93 40.28 -16.77 -1.93
C ARG A 93 40.15 -16.38 -0.46
N ALA A 94 41.22 -16.47 0.33
CA ALA A 94 41.19 -16.14 1.75
C ALA A 94 41.06 -14.63 2.03
N VAL A 95 41.54 -13.77 1.11
CA VAL A 95 41.52 -12.31 1.25
C VAL A 95 40.14 -11.71 0.96
N PHE A 96 39.29 -12.39 0.18
CA PHE A 96 37.94 -11.89 -0.13
C PHE A 96 36.87 -12.34 0.87
N ALA A 97 37.06 -13.47 1.56
CA ALA A 97 36.10 -13.94 2.57
C ALA A 97 36.10 -13.10 3.87
N SER A 98 37.21 -12.42 4.18
CA SER A 98 37.36 -11.61 5.40
C SER A 98 36.95 -10.15 5.25
N ARG A 99 36.67 -9.67 4.03
CA ARG A 99 36.23 -8.27 3.82
C ARG A 99 34.76 -8.05 4.13
N GLU A 100 33.94 -9.10 4.07
CA GLU A 100 32.49 -9.00 4.27
C GLU A 100 32.12 -8.84 5.75
N SER A 101 32.94 -9.39 6.66
CA SER A 101 32.70 -9.27 8.12
C SER A 101 33.27 -7.99 8.75
N VAL A 102 34.26 -7.33 8.14
CA VAL A 102 34.88 -6.12 8.70
C VAL A 102 34.10 -4.85 8.34
N ALA A 103 33.33 -4.84 7.24
CA ALA A 103 32.51 -3.70 6.85
C ALA A 103 31.39 -3.38 7.86
N ALA A 104 30.92 -4.38 8.61
CA ALA A 104 29.88 -4.22 9.63
C ALA A 104 30.36 -3.53 10.91
N ALA A 105 31.67 -3.38 11.12
CA ALA A 105 32.25 -2.86 12.36
C ALA A 105 33.02 -1.53 12.19
N SER A 106 32.89 -0.86 11.04
CA SER A 106 33.55 0.44 10.81
C SER A 106 32.74 1.60 11.40
N PRO A 107 33.29 2.42 12.32
CA PRO A 107 32.63 3.62 12.85
C PRO A 107 32.41 4.71 11.78
N TYR A 108 33.05 4.59 10.62
CA TYR A 108 32.93 5.50 9.47
C TYR A 108 32.21 4.85 8.28
N ALA A 109 31.50 3.74 8.50
CA ALA A 109 30.61 3.18 7.48
C ALA A 109 29.56 4.25 7.11
N ALA A 110 29.53 4.64 5.83
CA ALA A 110 28.46 5.49 5.32
C ALA A 110 27.12 4.82 5.66
N PRO A 111 26.10 5.57 6.16
CA PRO A 111 24.82 4.97 6.48
C PRO A 111 24.28 4.31 5.22
N ALA A 112 24.27 2.97 5.22
CA ALA A 112 23.61 2.21 4.19
C ALA A 112 22.13 2.58 4.32
N ALA A 113 21.64 3.42 3.42
CA ALA A 113 20.22 3.57 3.24
C ALA A 113 19.71 2.18 2.89
N THR A 114 19.11 1.50 3.86
CA THR A 114 18.39 0.25 3.61
C THR A 114 17.37 0.61 2.56
N LEU A 115 17.64 0.23 1.31
CA LEU A 115 16.60 0.09 0.31
C LEU A 115 15.75 -1.04 0.84
N THR A 116 14.79 -0.71 1.71
CA THR A 116 13.68 -1.59 2.03
C THR A 116 13.13 -1.94 0.66
N ASN A 117 13.42 -3.17 0.23
CA ASN A 117 12.95 -3.67 -1.03
C ASN A 117 11.44 -3.37 -1.04
N ARG A 118 10.97 -2.59 -2.02
CA ARG A 118 9.57 -2.11 -2.04
C ARG A 118 8.57 -3.27 -2.05
N ASP A 119 9.05 -4.47 -2.33
CA ASP A 119 8.30 -5.72 -2.29
C ASP A 119 8.44 -6.46 -0.95
N SER A 120 9.40 -6.13 -0.07
CA SER A 120 9.59 -6.79 1.23
C SER A 120 8.67 -6.32 2.37
N MET A 121 7.96 -5.20 2.21
CA MET A 121 6.79 -4.90 3.07
C MET A 121 5.51 -5.59 2.60
N ALA A 122 5.44 -6.01 1.33
CA ALA A 122 4.45 -7.01 0.90
C ALA A 122 4.82 -8.42 1.43
N SER A 123 6.08 -8.63 1.82
CA SER A 123 6.57 -9.87 2.45
C SER A 123 6.21 -10.04 3.93
N ALA A 124 5.31 -9.23 4.50
CA ALA A 124 4.52 -9.63 5.67
C ALA A 124 3.28 -10.47 5.28
N GLY A 125 3.40 -11.27 4.20
CA GLY A 125 2.53 -12.40 3.88
C GLY A 125 1.12 -12.12 3.34
N GLY A 126 0.72 -10.85 3.17
CA GLY A 126 -0.63 -10.50 2.72
C GLY A 126 -0.67 -9.90 1.31
N ARG A 127 -1.43 -10.51 0.39
CA ARG A 127 -1.79 -9.90 -0.91
C ARG A 127 -2.39 -8.51 -0.67
N VAL A 128 -1.85 -7.48 -1.34
CA VAL A 128 -2.41 -6.12 -1.32
C VAL A 128 -3.51 -6.00 -2.38
N VAL A 129 -4.72 -5.69 -1.96
CA VAL A 129 -5.87 -5.52 -2.84
C VAL A 129 -5.96 -4.06 -3.30
N TYR A 130 -5.63 -3.83 -4.56
CA TYR A 130 -5.73 -2.51 -5.19
C TYR A 130 -7.16 -2.16 -5.59
N ALA A 131 -7.58 -0.93 -5.26
CA ALA A 131 -8.89 -0.41 -5.60
C ALA A 131 -9.00 -0.15 -7.11
N GLY A 132 -9.89 -0.89 -7.78
CA GLY A 132 -10.18 -0.73 -9.19
C GLY A 132 -10.96 0.54 -9.54
N PHE A 133 -11.12 0.76 -10.85
CA PHE A 133 -11.78 1.94 -11.41
C PHE A 133 -13.15 2.21 -10.78
N TRP A 134 -14.05 1.21 -10.75
CA TRP A 134 -15.42 1.38 -10.27
C TRP A 134 -15.53 1.81 -8.80
N LYS A 135 -14.69 1.26 -7.91
CA LYS A 135 -14.64 1.68 -6.50
C LYS A 135 -14.21 3.15 -6.38
N ARG A 136 -13.24 3.57 -7.19
CA ARG A 136 -12.79 4.98 -7.24
C ARG A 136 -13.85 5.89 -7.85
N TYR A 137 -14.52 5.46 -8.92
CA TYR A 137 -15.61 6.21 -9.56
C TYR A 137 -16.77 6.46 -8.58
N ALA A 138 -17.25 5.40 -7.90
CA ALA A 138 -18.31 5.55 -6.90
C ALA A 138 -17.90 6.48 -5.75
N ALA A 139 -16.67 6.37 -5.26
CA ALA A 139 -16.13 7.29 -4.25
C ALA A 139 -16.11 8.75 -4.76
N SER A 140 -15.63 8.97 -5.98
CA SER A 140 -15.59 10.29 -6.62
C SER A 140 -16.99 10.85 -6.89
N PHE A 141 -17.99 10.00 -7.16
CA PHE A 141 -19.38 10.43 -7.32
C PHE A 141 -19.93 10.98 -5.99
N ILE A 142 -19.70 10.28 -4.88
CA ILE A 142 -20.11 10.74 -3.54
C ILE A 142 -19.41 12.06 -3.19
N ASP A 143 -18.08 12.11 -3.32
CA ASP A 143 -17.32 13.34 -3.05
C ASP A 143 -17.74 14.49 -4.00
N GLY A 144 -18.14 14.17 -5.24
CA GLY A 144 -18.67 15.11 -6.22
C GLY A 144 -20.02 15.70 -5.82
N MET A 145 -20.92 14.92 -5.23
CA MET A 145 -22.19 15.43 -4.68
C MET A 145 -21.97 16.40 -3.52
N ILE A 146 -20.99 16.11 -2.65
CA ILE A 146 -20.60 17.02 -1.56
C ILE A 146 -20.04 18.32 -2.16
N GLY A 147 -19.12 18.22 -3.13
CA GLY A 147 -18.58 19.37 -3.84
C GLY A 147 -19.65 20.20 -4.56
N PHE A 148 -20.63 19.54 -5.18
CA PHE A 148 -21.74 20.20 -5.85
C PHE A 148 -22.63 20.98 -4.86
N ALA A 149 -23.01 20.36 -3.74
CA ALA A 149 -23.79 21.02 -2.70
C ALA A 149 -23.06 22.26 -2.14
N ILE A 150 -21.76 22.14 -1.86
CA ILE A 150 -20.93 23.26 -1.40
C ILE A 150 -20.85 24.36 -2.46
N THR A 151 -20.72 24.00 -3.74
CA THR A 151 -20.71 24.98 -4.85
C THR A 151 -22.03 25.73 -4.95
N MET A 152 -23.17 25.06 -4.79
CA MET A 152 -24.48 25.72 -4.78
C MET A 152 -24.61 26.68 -3.60
N VAL A 153 -24.20 26.25 -2.40
CA VAL A 153 -24.23 27.10 -1.20
C VAL A 153 -23.30 28.31 -1.36
N SER A 154 -22.09 28.13 -1.91
CA SER A 154 -21.15 29.24 -2.10
C SER A 154 -21.64 30.25 -3.14
N VAL A 155 -22.26 29.80 -4.22
CA VAL A 155 -22.89 30.69 -5.22
C VAL A 155 -24.04 31.48 -4.60
N ILE A 156 -24.95 30.82 -3.89
CA ILE A 156 -26.09 31.50 -3.24
C ILE A 156 -25.58 32.51 -2.21
N ALA A 157 -24.61 32.14 -1.38
CA ALA A 157 -24.06 33.03 -0.36
C ALA A 157 -23.38 34.26 -0.96
N THR A 158 -22.55 34.07 -1.99
CA THR A 158 -21.84 35.18 -2.64
C THR A 158 -22.78 36.11 -3.42
N MET A 159 -23.79 35.55 -4.11
CA MET A 159 -24.84 36.33 -4.77
C MET A 159 -25.70 37.10 -3.76
N GLY A 160 -26.08 36.47 -2.64
CA GLY A 160 -26.86 37.11 -1.57
C GLY A 160 -26.12 38.27 -0.92
N VAL A 161 -24.82 38.09 -0.62
CA VAL A 161 -23.97 39.16 -0.06
C VAL A 161 -23.77 40.29 -1.06
N ALA A 162 -23.47 39.98 -2.33
CA ALA A 162 -23.29 41.00 -3.36
C ALA A 162 -24.58 41.80 -3.63
N GLY A 163 -25.72 41.11 -3.72
CA GLY A 163 -27.03 41.75 -3.88
C GLY A 163 -27.42 42.61 -2.67
N GLY A 164 -27.22 42.10 -1.45
CA GLY A 164 -27.50 42.84 -0.22
C GLY A 164 -26.61 44.08 -0.04
N LEU A 165 -25.32 43.96 -0.34
CA LEU A 165 -24.37 45.08 -0.28
C LEU A 165 -24.64 46.13 -1.36
N GLY A 166 -25.01 45.70 -2.57
CA GLY A 166 -25.43 46.59 -3.66
C GLY A 166 -26.70 47.37 -3.30
N ALA A 167 -27.68 46.70 -2.69
CA ALA A 167 -28.90 47.34 -2.21
C ALA A 167 -28.63 48.36 -1.08
N PHE A 168 -27.73 48.03 -0.14
CA PHE A 168 -27.39 48.94 0.97
C PHE A 168 -26.58 50.16 0.52
N SER A 169 -25.68 50.00 -0.45
CA SER A 169 -24.79 51.06 -0.93
C SER A 169 -25.41 51.99 -1.98
N GLY A 170 -26.63 51.71 -2.45
CA GLY A 170 -27.28 52.42 -3.55
C GLY A 170 -26.56 52.29 -4.90
N ASN A 171 -25.46 51.53 -4.95
CA ASN A 171 -24.60 51.32 -6.11
C ASN A 171 -24.73 49.87 -6.59
N VAL A 172 -25.91 49.53 -7.10
CA VAL A 172 -26.08 48.28 -7.87
C VAL A 172 -25.44 48.43 -9.25
N SER A 173 -24.11 48.41 -9.32
CA SER A 173 -23.42 48.28 -10.60
C SER A 173 -23.65 46.84 -11.11
N PRO A 174 -24.39 46.61 -12.20
CA PRO A 174 -24.77 45.25 -12.61
C PRO A 174 -23.61 44.43 -13.19
N GLY A 175 -22.44 45.06 -13.44
CA GLY A 175 -21.32 44.44 -14.15
C GLY A 175 -20.23 43.88 -13.24
N ALA A 176 -19.50 44.75 -12.53
CA ALA A 176 -18.25 44.35 -11.89
C ALA A 176 -18.45 43.51 -10.60
N GLY A 177 -19.36 43.92 -9.72
CA GLY A 177 -19.62 43.22 -8.46
C GLY A 177 -20.30 41.86 -8.65
N ALA A 178 -21.19 41.74 -9.65
CA ALA A 178 -21.87 40.50 -10.00
C ALA A 178 -20.90 39.47 -10.61
N ILE A 179 -20.04 39.89 -11.54
CA ILE A 179 -19.02 39.01 -12.12
C ILE A 179 -18.03 38.56 -11.03
N GLY A 180 -17.55 39.47 -10.17
CA GLY A 180 -16.61 39.13 -9.11
C GLY A 180 -17.18 38.12 -8.11
N SER A 181 -18.43 38.31 -7.67
CA SER A 181 -19.11 37.39 -6.76
C SER A 181 -19.41 36.03 -7.41
N MET A 182 -19.74 36.00 -8.71
CA MET A 182 -19.90 34.76 -9.46
C MET A 182 -18.59 34.00 -9.59
N LEU A 183 -17.48 34.69 -9.92
CA LEU A 183 -16.15 34.07 -10.01
C LEU A 183 -15.70 33.52 -8.65
N LEU A 184 -15.93 34.26 -7.57
CA LEU A 184 -15.59 33.83 -6.22
C LEU A 184 -16.42 32.62 -5.79
N GLY A 185 -17.73 32.69 -5.97
CA GLY A 185 -18.68 31.65 -5.54
C GLY A 185 -18.59 30.36 -6.33
N PHE A 186 -18.33 30.45 -7.64
CA PHE A 186 -18.32 29.27 -8.53
C PHE A 186 -16.93 28.64 -8.69
N TYR A 187 -15.86 29.45 -8.65
CA TYR A 187 -14.49 28.94 -8.88
C TYR A 187 -13.65 28.98 -7.60
N ALA A 188 -13.39 30.16 -7.05
CA ALA A 188 -12.39 30.31 -5.99
C ALA A 188 -12.74 29.53 -4.71
N ILE A 189 -13.96 29.72 -4.17
CA ILE A 189 -14.39 29.04 -2.95
C ILE A 189 -14.44 27.51 -3.15
N PRO A 190 -15.06 26.96 -4.21
CA PRO A 190 -15.08 25.52 -4.43
C PRO A 190 -13.69 24.92 -4.65
N ILE A 191 -12.78 25.59 -5.37
CA ILE A 191 -11.41 25.11 -5.57
C ILE A 191 -10.65 25.06 -4.25
N LEU A 192 -10.75 26.11 -3.43
CA LEU A 192 -10.10 26.15 -2.11
C LEU A 192 -10.67 25.11 -1.16
N PHE A 193 -12.00 24.95 -1.15
CA PHE A 193 -12.66 23.90 -0.39
C PHE A 193 -12.19 22.52 -0.84
N GLN A 194 -12.13 22.26 -2.15
CA GLN A 194 -11.66 21.00 -2.69
C GLN A 194 -10.22 20.71 -2.29
N ALA A 195 -9.33 21.71 -2.40
CA ALA A 195 -7.95 21.59 -1.94
C ALA A 195 -7.90 21.23 -0.46
N ALA A 196 -8.55 22.00 0.41
CA ALA A 196 -8.54 21.75 1.85
C ALA A 196 -9.14 20.38 2.20
N TYR A 197 -10.30 20.04 1.63
CA TYR A 197 -11.02 18.80 1.89
C TYR A 197 -10.19 17.57 1.51
N PHE A 198 -9.70 17.49 0.27
CA PHE A 198 -8.97 16.32 -0.20
C PHE A 198 -7.61 16.17 0.49
N THR A 199 -6.92 17.29 0.75
CA THR A 199 -5.57 17.25 1.34
C THR A 199 -5.59 16.90 2.82
N TRP A 200 -6.47 17.54 3.59
CA TRP A 200 -6.65 17.24 5.00
C TRP A 200 -7.11 15.81 5.17
N MET A 201 -8.20 15.41 4.51
CA MET A 201 -8.80 14.10 4.75
C MET A 201 -7.86 12.95 4.39
N GLN A 202 -7.11 13.07 3.30
CA GLN A 202 -6.16 12.03 2.89
C GLN A 202 -4.89 12.01 3.72
N ALA A 203 -4.50 13.13 4.34
CA ALA A 203 -3.39 13.15 5.29
C ALA A 203 -3.81 12.78 6.72
N SER A 204 -5.11 12.74 7.00
CA SER A 204 -5.64 12.35 8.30
C SER A 204 -5.44 10.86 8.59
N VAL A 205 -5.65 10.46 9.84
CA VAL A 205 -5.61 9.06 10.31
C VAL A 205 -6.48 8.11 9.46
N ARG A 206 -7.55 8.64 8.85
CA ARG A 206 -8.47 7.85 8.01
C ARG A 206 -7.93 7.59 6.60
N GLN A 207 -7.00 8.42 6.12
CA GLN A 207 -6.35 8.34 4.81
C GLN A 207 -7.33 8.24 3.61
N ALA A 208 -8.56 8.73 3.79
CA ALA A 208 -9.65 8.56 2.86
C ALA A 208 -10.59 9.76 2.96
N THR A 209 -11.16 10.16 1.82
CA THR A 209 -12.27 11.12 1.75
C THR A 209 -13.58 10.43 2.13
N LEU A 210 -14.66 11.19 2.36
CA LEU A 210 -15.94 10.60 2.77
C LEU A 210 -16.47 9.58 1.75
N GLY A 211 -16.34 9.88 0.44
CA GLY A 211 -16.68 8.92 -0.61
C GLY A 211 -15.80 7.66 -0.57
N LYS A 212 -14.49 7.82 -0.38
CA LYS A 212 -13.56 6.68 -0.26
C LYS A 212 -13.84 5.83 0.98
N MET A 213 -14.18 6.46 2.09
CA MET A 213 -14.59 5.78 3.32
C MET A 213 -15.88 4.97 3.13
N ALA A 214 -16.87 5.53 2.43
CA ALA A 214 -18.14 4.84 2.15
C ALA A 214 -17.95 3.57 1.31
N VAL A 215 -17.04 3.61 0.33
CA VAL A 215 -16.72 2.47 -0.53
C VAL A 215 -15.71 1.50 0.12
N GLY A 216 -15.05 1.91 1.21
CA GLY A 216 -14.11 1.07 1.95
C GLY A 216 -12.70 1.03 1.36
N ILE A 217 -12.27 2.12 0.73
CA ILE A 217 -10.92 2.26 0.16
C ILE A 217 -10.17 3.41 0.82
N LYS A 218 -8.84 3.34 0.83
CA LYS A 218 -7.96 4.39 1.39
C LYS A 218 -6.75 4.64 0.51
N VAL A 219 -6.08 5.77 0.73
CA VAL A 219 -4.86 6.16 0.01
C VAL A 219 -3.65 5.91 0.90
N ALA A 220 -2.70 5.12 0.40
CA ALA A 220 -1.44 4.83 1.08
C ALA A 220 -0.27 5.14 0.16
N ARG A 221 0.93 5.26 0.72
CA ARG A 221 2.16 5.34 -0.07
C ARG A 221 2.56 3.94 -0.59
N SER A 222 3.48 3.88 -1.56
CA SER A 222 4.04 2.62 -2.09
C SER A 222 4.60 1.68 -1.02
N ASP A 223 5.10 2.24 0.08
CA ASP A 223 5.65 1.55 1.24
C ASP A 223 4.58 1.22 2.29
N GLY A 224 3.29 1.45 2.01
CA GLY A 224 2.19 1.23 2.95
C GLY A 224 2.06 2.28 4.05
N GLN A 225 2.98 3.25 4.13
CA GLN A 225 2.93 4.31 5.13
C GLN A 225 1.80 5.30 4.85
N PRO A 226 1.32 6.02 5.88
CA PRO A 226 0.37 7.09 5.69
C PRO A 226 0.96 8.26 4.91
N ILE A 227 0.09 8.95 4.17
CA ILE A 227 0.48 10.06 3.32
C ILE A 227 0.57 11.32 4.17
N MET A 228 1.67 12.04 4.07
CA MET A 228 1.87 13.34 4.72
C MET A 228 1.13 14.46 3.98
N LEU A 229 0.79 15.54 4.69
CA LEU A 229 0.04 16.69 4.17
C LEU A 229 0.63 17.29 2.88
N GLY A 230 1.95 17.45 2.81
CA GLY A 230 2.61 17.99 1.61
C GLY A 230 2.42 17.09 0.37
N ARG A 231 2.47 15.77 0.56
CA ARG A 231 2.26 14.80 -0.52
C ARG A 231 0.78 14.69 -0.89
N SER A 232 -0.15 14.80 0.06
CA SER A 232 -1.58 14.84 -0.27
C SER A 232 -1.96 16.11 -1.04
N LEU A 233 -1.37 17.26 -0.69
CA LEU A 233 -1.46 18.51 -1.45
C LEU A 233 -0.86 18.38 -2.84
N GLY A 234 0.33 17.80 -2.96
CA GLY A 234 0.94 17.48 -4.26
C GLY A 234 0.03 16.60 -5.11
N ARG A 235 -0.59 15.57 -4.51
CA ARG A 235 -1.52 14.65 -5.20
C ARG A 235 -2.78 15.36 -5.69
N TRP A 236 -3.37 16.25 -4.88
CA TRP A 236 -4.52 17.07 -5.29
C TRP A 236 -4.12 18.06 -6.40
N ALA A 237 -3.00 18.77 -6.24
CA ALA A 237 -2.50 19.72 -7.21
C ALA A 237 -2.17 19.05 -8.55
N ALA A 238 -1.50 17.89 -8.53
CA ALA A 238 -1.22 17.11 -9.72
C ALA A 238 -2.52 16.75 -10.45
N TYR A 239 -3.54 16.26 -9.73
CA TYR A 239 -4.84 15.99 -10.34
C TYR A 239 -5.47 17.26 -10.94
N PHE A 240 -5.48 18.37 -10.20
CA PHE A 240 -6.04 19.65 -10.64
C PHE A 240 -5.35 20.18 -11.91
N PHE A 241 -4.02 20.27 -11.91
CA PHE A 241 -3.26 20.80 -13.04
C PHE A 241 -3.25 19.88 -14.25
N ILE A 242 -3.19 18.55 -14.06
CA ILE A 242 -3.32 17.58 -15.17
C ILE A 242 -4.69 17.77 -15.85
N ASN A 243 -5.75 17.89 -15.05
CA ASN A 243 -7.10 18.06 -15.58
C ASN A 243 -7.29 19.41 -16.27
N MET A 244 -6.73 20.49 -15.68
CA MET A 244 -6.77 21.85 -16.23
C MET A 244 -5.99 21.94 -17.56
N ALA A 245 -4.75 21.44 -17.60
CA ALA A 245 -3.90 21.52 -18.79
C ALA A 245 -4.39 20.61 -19.93
N SER A 246 -5.02 19.48 -19.59
CA SER A 246 -5.48 18.51 -20.59
C SER A 246 -6.94 18.72 -20.99
N CYS A 247 -7.61 19.78 -20.51
CA CYS A 247 -9.05 20.02 -20.71
C CYS A 247 -9.92 18.76 -20.46
N GLY A 248 -9.65 18.00 -19.40
CA GLY A 248 -10.39 16.77 -19.10
C GLY A 248 -9.75 15.46 -19.59
N VAL A 249 -8.90 15.50 -20.63
CA VAL A 249 -8.33 14.29 -21.24
C VAL A 249 -7.46 13.49 -20.25
N GLY A 250 -6.75 14.18 -19.36
CA GLY A 250 -5.91 13.53 -18.34
C GLY A 250 -6.69 12.62 -17.38
N THR A 251 -7.97 12.92 -17.16
CA THR A 251 -8.86 12.07 -16.35
C THR A 251 -9.22 10.77 -17.10
N LEU A 252 -9.43 10.84 -18.42
CA LEU A 252 -9.68 9.67 -19.25
C LEU A 252 -8.45 8.76 -19.33
N VAL A 253 -7.26 9.34 -19.53
CA VAL A 253 -6.00 8.60 -19.52
C VAL A 253 -5.78 7.93 -18.16
N SER A 254 -6.03 8.66 -17.07
CA SER A 254 -5.94 8.09 -15.71
C SER A 254 -6.94 6.94 -15.49
N ALA A 255 -8.15 7.04 -16.03
CA ALA A 255 -9.15 5.98 -15.93
C ALA A 255 -8.70 4.69 -16.63
N ILE A 256 -8.16 4.82 -17.86
CA ILE A 256 -7.60 3.68 -18.61
C ILE A 256 -6.43 3.08 -17.82
N MET A 257 -5.49 3.91 -17.35
CA MET A 257 -4.32 3.46 -16.59
C MET A 257 -4.71 2.72 -15.30
N VAL A 258 -5.73 3.17 -14.58
CA VAL A 258 -6.25 2.48 -13.39
C VAL A 258 -6.86 1.11 -13.74
N GLY A 259 -7.46 0.98 -14.93
CA GLY A 259 -8.04 -0.27 -15.41
C GLY A 259 -7.00 -1.28 -15.91
N THR A 260 -5.90 -0.82 -16.50
CA THR A 260 -4.91 -1.68 -17.17
C THR A 260 -3.62 -1.90 -16.37
N SER A 261 -3.26 -0.98 -15.46
CA SER A 261 -2.02 -1.08 -14.70
C SER A 261 -2.11 -2.10 -13.57
N GLU A 262 -1.03 -2.86 -13.34
CA GLU A 262 -0.92 -3.87 -12.27
C GLU A 262 -1.21 -3.30 -10.88
N ARG A 263 -0.67 -2.10 -10.58
CA ARG A 263 -0.90 -1.40 -9.30
C ARG A 263 -2.12 -0.46 -9.33
N LYS A 264 -2.86 -0.45 -10.44
CA LYS A 264 -4.07 0.36 -10.68
C LYS A 264 -3.90 1.85 -10.36
N GLN A 265 -2.76 2.45 -10.73
CA GLN A 265 -2.45 3.85 -10.44
C GLN A 265 -2.97 4.79 -11.53
N GLY A 266 -3.46 5.98 -11.13
CA GLY A 266 -3.71 7.08 -12.08
C GLY A 266 -2.46 7.95 -12.28
N LEU A 267 -2.50 8.87 -13.25
CA LEU A 267 -1.35 9.75 -13.55
C LEU A 267 -0.90 10.56 -12.31
N HIS A 268 -1.85 11.12 -11.59
CA HIS A 268 -1.60 11.87 -10.35
C HIS A 268 -1.09 10.99 -9.21
N ASP A 269 -1.48 9.72 -9.17
CA ASP A 269 -1.02 8.78 -8.15
C ASP A 269 0.45 8.41 -8.38
N LEU A 270 0.82 8.17 -9.65
CA LEU A 270 2.19 7.88 -10.07
C LEU A 270 3.11 9.09 -9.80
N ALA A 271 2.66 10.30 -10.16
CA ALA A 271 3.41 11.53 -9.94
C ALA A 271 3.73 11.80 -8.46
N CYS A 272 2.93 11.26 -7.54
CA CYS A 272 3.06 11.51 -6.09
C CYS A 272 3.49 10.28 -5.27
N ASP A 273 3.82 9.15 -5.92
CA ASP A 273 4.17 7.90 -5.24
C ASP A 273 3.06 7.42 -4.28
N THR A 274 1.82 7.41 -4.77
CA THR A 274 0.64 7.02 -3.99
C THR A 274 -0.13 5.87 -4.63
N LEU A 275 -0.87 5.14 -3.80
CA LEU A 275 -1.67 3.99 -4.16
C LEU A 275 -3.04 4.10 -3.49
N VAL A 276 -4.08 3.59 -4.15
CA VAL A 276 -5.39 3.42 -3.52
C VAL A 276 -5.66 1.93 -3.34
N VAL A 277 -5.87 1.54 -2.10
CA VAL A 277 -5.96 0.16 -1.64
C VAL A 277 -7.22 -0.03 -0.81
N ASP A 278 -7.57 -1.28 -0.53
CA ASP A 278 -8.61 -1.62 0.44
C ASP A 278 -8.30 -1.01 1.82
N LYS A 279 -9.34 -0.64 2.58
CA LYS A 279 -9.18 -0.04 3.92
C LYS A 279 -8.34 -0.88 4.88
N TRP A 280 -8.38 -2.20 4.75
CA TRP A 280 -7.64 -3.14 5.60
C TRP A 280 -6.22 -3.44 5.10
N ALA A 281 -5.85 -3.00 3.90
CA ALA A 281 -4.48 -3.15 3.41
C ALA A 281 -3.49 -2.39 4.31
N PHE A 282 -2.30 -2.95 4.52
CA PHE A 282 -1.27 -2.40 5.41
C PHE A 282 -1.78 -2.16 6.85
N THR A 283 -2.70 -2.99 7.33
CA THR A 283 -3.16 -2.98 8.74
C THR A 283 -2.81 -4.31 9.40
N ALA A 284 -3.09 -4.43 10.70
CA ALA A 284 -2.92 -5.69 11.44
C ALA A 284 -3.85 -6.83 10.96
N HIS A 285 -4.87 -6.51 10.15
CA HIS A 285 -5.87 -7.46 9.67
C HIS A 285 -5.96 -7.48 8.13
N PRO A 286 -4.87 -7.81 7.41
CA PRO A 286 -4.85 -7.84 5.94
C PRO A 286 -5.78 -8.90 5.34
N GLU A 287 -6.18 -9.91 6.11
CA GLU A 287 -7.13 -10.96 5.73
C GLU A 287 -8.56 -10.45 5.47
N ARG A 288 -8.90 -9.27 5.99
CA ARG A 288 -10.24 -8.66 5.83
C ARG A 288 -10.40 -7.87 4.53
N GLN A 289 -9.37 -7.84 3.68
CA GLN A 289 -9.42 -7.15 2.40
C GLN A 289 -10.43 -7.81 1.46
N ASN A 290 -11.17 -7.00 0.68
CA ASN A 290 -12.13 -7.51 -0.28
C ASN A 290 -11.82 -7.01 -1.71
N ASP A 291 -11.54 -7.94 -2.62
CA ASP A 291 -11.29 -7.65 -4.03
C ASP A 291 -12.58 -7.43 -4.85
N GLU A 292 -13.72 -7.88 -4.35
CA GLU A 292 -15.03 -7.69 -4.96
C GLU A 292 -15.52 -6.23 -4.93
N VAL A 293 -16.51 -5.96 -5.78
CA VAL A 293 -17.19 -4.67 -5.87
C VAL A 293 -18.31 -4.68 -4.82
N GLY A 294 -18.06 -4.05 -3.67
CA GLY A 294 -19.03 -4.03 -2.57
C GLY A 294 -20.36 -3.36 -2.93
N SER A 295 -21.44 -3.73 -2.24
CA SER A 295 -22.82 -3.30 -2.53
C SER A 295 -22.99 -1.79 -2.63
N VAL A 296 -22.28 -1.03 -1.78
CA VAL A 296 -22.28 0.45 -1.82
C VAL A 296 -21.81 0.97 -3.18
N THR A 297 -20.79 0.35 -3.77
CA THR A 297 -20.27 0.73 -5.09
C THR A 297 -21.32 0.51 -6.17
N ILE A 298 -22.01 -0.64 -6.15
CA ILE A 298 -23.03 -1.00 -7.12
C ILE A 298 -24.21 -0.02 -7.03
N VAL A 299 -24.71 0.23 -5.82
CA VAL A 299 -25.80 1.18 -5.59
C VAL A 299 -25.43 2.58 -6.09
N MET A 300 -24.21 3.05 -5.79
CA MET A 300 -23.77 4.38 -6.24
C MET A 300 -23.62 4.47 -7.76
N ILE A 301 -23.16 3.40 -8.43
CA ILE A 301 -23.16 3.36 -9.90
C ILE A 301 -24.59 3.44 -10.42
N GLY A 302 -25.52 2.64 -9.89
CA GLY A 302 -26.93 2.69 -10.27
C GLY A 302 -27.56 4.08 -10.09
N LEU A 303 -27.32 4.72 -8.94
CA LEU A 303 -27.79 6.08 -8.66
C LEU A 303 -27.15 7.11 -9.60
N SER A 304 -25.86 6.97 -9.91
CA SER A 304 -25.18 7.87 -10.85
C SER A 304 -25.78 7.76 -12.26
N LEU A 305 -26.12 6.55 -12.72
CA LEU A 305 -26.78 6.35 -14.01
C LEU A 305 -28.18 6.95 -14.01
N LEU A 306 -28.97 6.70 -12.96
CA LEU A 306 -30.30 7.29 -12.81
C LEU A 306 -30.24 8.83 -12.86
N PHE A 307 -29.28 9.42 -12.15
CA PHE A 307 -29.05 10.86 -12.15
C PHE A 307 -28.72 11.39 -13.57
N VAL A 308 -27.83 10.72 -14.29
CA VAL A 308 -27.46 11.09 -15.67
C VAL A 308 -28.66 10.98 -16.62
N PHE A 309 -29.42 9.88 -16.58
CA PHE A 309 -30.59 9.70 -17.42
C PHE A 309 -31.70 10.71 -17.08
N GLY A 310 -31.94 10.97 -15.80
CA GLY A 310 -32.88 12.00 -15.36
C GLY A 310 -32.49 13.40 -15.84
N TYR A 311 -31.21 13.75 -15.76
CA TYR A 311 -30.69 15.01 -16.27
C TYR A 311 -30.83 15.14 -17.79
N LEU A 312 -30.50 14.09 -18.55
CA LEU A 312 -30.68 14.06 -20.00
C LEU A 312 -32.16 14.17 -20.39
N ALA A 313 -33.06 13.49 -19.69
CA ALA A 313 -34.50 13.60 -19.92
C ALA A 313 -35.00 15.03 -19.68
N LEU A 314 -34.52 15.71 -18.63
CA LEU A 314 -34.82 17.12 -18.37
C LEU A 314 -34.33 18.04 -19.49
N ILE A 315 -33.13 17.82 -20.02
CA ILE A 315 -32.60 18.59 -21.16
C ILE A 315 -33.45 18.37 -22.41
N ILE A 316 -33.78 17.12 -22.73
CA ILE A 316 -34.60 16.81 -23.90
C ILE A 316 -35.99 17.45 -23.75
N PHE A 317 -36.59 17.34 -22.57
CA PHE A 317 -37.88 17.95 -22.27
C PHE A 317 -37.82 19.48 -22.41
N SER A 318 -36.81 20.14 -21.84
CA SER A 318 -36.66 21.60 -21.94
C SER A 318 -36.42 22.05 -23.38
N ALA A 319 -35.64 21.32 -24.17
CA ALA A 319 -35.41 21.59 -25.59
C ALA A 319 -36.70 21.43 -26.42
N THR A 320 -37.51 20.41 -26.12
CA THR A 320 -38.78 20.17 -26.83
C THR A 320 -39.86 21.21 -26.49
N MET A 321 -39.87 21.73 -25.25
CA MET A 321 -40.80 22.79 -24.85
C MET A 321 -40.34 24.19 -25.26
N GLY A 322 -39.03 24.47 -25.27
CA GLY A 322 -38.48 25.76 -25.69
C GLY A 322 -38.48 25.99 -27.21
N GLY A 323 -38.82 24.96 -28.01
CA GLY A 323 -38.96 25.04 -29.46
C GLY A 323 -40.39 25.29 -29.96
N ARG A 324 -41.35 25.55 -29.06
CA ARG A 324 -42.74 25.94 -29.38
C ARG A 324 -42.97 27.39 -28.99
#